data_AF-A0A5K1EIN6-F1
#
_entry.id   AF-A0A5K1EIN6-F1
#
_cell.length_a   1.000
_cell.length_b   1.000
_cell.length_c   1.000
_cell.angle_alpha   90.00
_cell.angle_beta   90.00
_cell.angle_gamma   90.00
#
_symmetry.space_group_name_H-M   'P 1'
#
loop_
_entity.id
_entity.type
_entity.pdbx_description
1 polymer ?
#
loop_
_entity_poly.entity_id
_entity_poly.type
_entity_poly.pdbx_seq_one_letter_code
_entity_poly.pdbx_strand_id
1 'polypeptide(L)'
;NDEARQPLSRKVPIPSSRINPYRMVIALRLVILAFFLHYRITNPVRNAYALWLISVVCEIWFAISWILDQFPKWFPVNRETYLDRLAL
;
A
#
# COMPACT_ATOMS: atom_id res chain seq x y z
N ASN A 1 0.90 36.54 27.23
CA ASN A 1 1.93 35.65 27.82
C ASN A 1 1.45 34.19 27.92
N ASP A 2 0.51 33.74 27.07
CA ASP A 2 -0.04 32.38 27.09
C ASP A 2 0.00 31.69 25.72
N GLU A 3 0.74 32.25 24.75
CA GLU A 3 0.88 31.68 23.39
C GLU A 3 2.12 30.78 23.23
N ALA A 4 2.99 30.70 24.25
CA ALA A 4 4.26 29.96 24.20
C ALA A 4 4.16 28.48 24.62
N ARG A 5 2.96 27.94 24.85
CA ARG A 5 2.74 26.57 25.36
C ARG A 5 1.96 25.64 24.44
N GLN A 6 1.92 25.90 23.14
CA GLN A 6 1.33 24.98 22.17
C GLN A 6 2.42 24.15 21.49
N PRO A 7 2.34 22.80 21.51
CA PRO A 7 3.37 21.93 20.96
C PRO A 7 3.50 22.13 19.43
N LEU A 8 4.74 22.36 18.96
CA LEU A 8 5.12 22.70 17.57
C LEU A 8 4.80 21.62 16.51
N SER A 9 4.20 20.50 16.88
CA SER A 9 3.73 19.48 15.95
C SER A 9 2.47 18.87 16.52
N ARG A 10 1.32 19.20 15.92
CA ARG A 10 0.08 18.47 16.15
C ARG A 10 -0.16 17.63 14.91
N LYS A 11 -0.16 16.30 15.07
CA LYS A 11 -0.71 15.39 14.06
C LYS A 11 -2.15 15.82 13.80
N VAL A 12 -2.40 16.53 12.71
CA VAL A 12 -3.76 16.82 12.26
C VAL A 12 -4.33 15.48 11.79
N PRO A 13 -5.37 14.94 12.45
CA PRO A 13 -5.99 13.71 11.97
C PRO A 13 -6.72 14.08 10.67
N ILE A 14 -6.11 13.72 9.54
CA ILE A 14 -6.75 13.87 8.24
C ILE A 14 -8.08 13.11 8.30
N PRO A 15 -9.20 13.74 7.91
CA PRO A 15 -10.51 13.12 7.98
C PRO A 15 -10.49 11.75 7.30
N SER A 16 -10.66 10.70 8.10
CA SER A 16 -10.48 9.29 7.68
C SER A 16 -11.47 8.84 6.59
N SER A 17 -12.48 9.66 6.31
CA SER A 17 -13.57 9.38 5.36
C SER A 17 -13.09 9.24 3.90
N ARG A 18 -12.01 9.92 3.50
CA ARG A 18 -11.47 9.84 2.12
C ARG A 18 -10.29 8.88 1.96
N ILE A 19 -9.61 8.51 3.05
CA ILE A 19 -8.45 7.59 3.05
C ILE A 19 -8.89 6.13 3.19
N ASN A 20 -9.96 5.85 3.93
CA ASN A 20 -10.52 4.51 4.07
C ASN A 20 -10.92 3.84 2.74
N PRO A 21 -11.65 4.49 1.81
CA PRO A 21 -12.01 3.85 0.54
C PRO A 21 -10.78 3.47 -0.28
N TYR A 22 -9.74 4.30 -0.27
CA TYR A 22 -8.47 4.01 -0.95
C TYR A 22 -7.77 2.75 -0.39
N ARG A 23 -7.71 2.62 0.94
CA ARG A 23 -7.16 1.41 1.60
C ARG A 23 -8.01 0.17 1.33
N MET A 24 -9.33 0.32 1.27
CA MET A 24 -10.26 -0.78 1.01
C MET A 24 -10.10 -1.33 -0.41
N VAL A 25 -9.88 -0.47 -1.42
CA VAL A 25 -9.62 -0.89 -2.80
C VAL A 25 -8.30 -1.66 -2.92
N ILE A 26 -7.24 -1.22 -2.23
CA ILE A 26 -5.96 -1.93 -2.19
C ILE A 26 -6.14 -3.31 -1.55
N ALA A 27 -6.82 -3.39 -0.40
CA ALA A 27 -7.07 -4.65 0.29
C ALA A 27 -7.92 -5.61 -0.56
N LEU A 28 -8.98 -5.12 -1.22
CA LEU A 28 -9.80 -5.91 -2.13
C LEU A 28 -8.94 -6.49 -3.27
N ARG A 29 -8.05 -5.69 -3.86
CA ARG A 29 -7.15 -6.14 -4.93
C ARG A 29 -6.18 -7.22 -4.46
N LEU A 30 -5.71 -7.17 -3.22
CA LEU A 30 -4.89 -8.24 -2.62
C LEU A 30 -5.67 -9.55 -2.51
N VAL A 31 -6.92 -9.49 -2.05
CA VAL A 31 -7.78 -10.68 -1.91
C VAL A 31 -8.01 -11.31 -3.29
N ILE A 32 -8.33 -10.51 -4.30
CA ILE A 32 -8.52 -10.99 -5.67
C ILE A 32 -7.24 -11.62 -6.23
N LEU A 33 -6.08 -10.96 -6.05
CA LEU A 33 -4.77 -11.49 -6.48
C LEU A 33 -4.43 -12.82 -5.80
N ALA A 34 -4.68 -12.95 -4.50
CA ALA A 34 -4.41 -14.19 -3.75
C ALA A 34 -5.29 -15.34 -4.25
N PHE A 35 -6.59 -15.10 -4.47
CA PHE A 35 -7.49 -16.09 -5.06
C PHE A 35 -7.07 -16.47 -6.48
N PHE A 36 -6.67 -15.51 -7.30
CA PHE A 36 -6.20 -15.74 -8.66
C PHE A 36 -4.93 -16.61 -8.68
N LEU A 37 -3.94 -16.28 -7.87
CA LEU A 37 -2.70 -17.05 -7.72
C LEU A 37 -2.97 -18.46 -7.21
N HIS A 38 -3.84 -18.62 -6.21
CA HIS A 38 -4.21 -19.92 -5.67
C HIS A 38 -4.89 -20.81 -6.72
N TYR A 39 -5.85 -20.25 -7.46
CA TYR A 39 -6.49 -20.95 -8.57
C TYR A 39 -5.45 -21.35 -9.64
N ARG A 40 -4.52 -20.45 -9.93
CA ARG A 40 -3.53 -20.67 -10.99
C ARG A 40 -2.49 -21.72 -10.63
N ILE A 41 -2.09 -21.81 -9.37
CA ILE A 41 -1.22 -22.88 -8.83
C ILE A 41 -1.93 -24.23 -8.87
N THR A 42 -3.23 -24.26 -8.56
CA THR A 42 -4.01 -25.52 -8.47
C THR A 42 -4.35 -26.11 -9.84
N ASN A 43 -4.23 -25.35 -10.93
CA ASN A 43 -4.50 -25.79 -12.31
C ASN A 43 -3.21 -25.82 -13.18
N PRO A 44 -2.31 -26.81 -12.98
CA PRO A 44 -1.08 -26.94 -13.76
C PRO A 44 -1.32 -27.50 -15.16
N VAL A 45 -0.62 -26.95 -16.16
CA VAL A 45 -0.60 -27.46 -17.54
C VAL A 45 0.48 -28.53 -17.66
N ARG A 46 0.07 -29.80 -17.78
CA ARG A 46 0.99 -30.96 -17.79
C ARG A 46 1.87 -31.05 -19.03
N ASN A 47 1.46 -30.45 -20.15
CA ASN A 47 2.20 -30.50 -21.42
C ASN A 47 3.37 -29.50 -21.49
N ALA A 48 3.40 -28.49 -20.61
CA ALA A 48 4.39 -27.41 -20.67
C ALA A 48 4.75 -26.89 -19.26
N TYR A 49 5.23 -27.79 -18.40
CA TYR A 49 5.46 -27.49 -16.98
C TYR A 49 6.50 -26.37 -16.74
N ALA A 50 7.58 -26.34 -17.53
CA ALA A 50 8.61 -25.29 -17.39
C ALA A 50 8.09 -23.89 -17.72
N LEU A 51 7.32 -23.75 -18.82
CA LEU A 51 6.70 -22.49 -19.20
C LEU A 51 5.64 -22.06 -18.18
N TRP A 52 4.87 -23.01 -17.66
CA TRP A 52 3.91 -22.76 -16.59
C TRP A 52 4.59 -22.24 -15.32
N LEU A 53 5.68 -22.87 -14.89
CA LEU A 53 6.41 -22.49 -13.68
C LEU A 53 6.97 -21.06 -13.80
N ILE A 54 7.60 -20.73 -14.93
CA ILE A 54 8.15 -19.39 -15.18
C ILE A 54 7.04 -18.34 -15.17
N SER A 55 5.89 -18.65 -15.80
CA SER A 55 4.72 -17.76 -15.78
C SER A 55 4.21 -17.50 -14.37
N VAL A 56 4.07 -18.55 -13.55
CA VAL A 56 3.62 -18.43 -12.15
C VAL A 56 4.59 -17.61 -11.31
N VAL A 57 5.90 -17.85 -11.46
CA VAL A 57 6.93 -17.08 -10.74
C VAL A 57 6.90 -15.60 -11.14
N CYS A 58 6.72 -15.30 -12.42
CA CYS A 58 6.59 -13.93 -12.91
C CYS A 58 5.36 -13.21 -12.30
N GLU A 59 4.21 -13.88 -12.25
CA GLU A 59 2.99 -13.34 -11.64
C GLU A 59 3.17 -13.08 -10.12
N ILE A 60 3.79 -14.01 -9.39
CA ILE A 60 4.10 -13.84 -7.96
C ILE A 60 5.03 -12.64 -7.76
N TRP A 61 6.09 -12.55 -8.56
CA TRP A 61 7.05 -11.45 -8.48
C TRP A 61 6.40 -10.09 -8.76
N PHE A 62 5.56 -10.02 -9.78
CA PHE A 62 4.80 -8.81 -10.09
C PHE A 62 3.83 -8.43 -8.97
N ALA A 63 3.12 -9.41 -8.38
CA ALA A 63 2.24 -9.18 -7.25
C ALA A 63 3.01 -8.65 -6.02
N ILE A 64 4.18 -9.22 -5.71
CA ILE A 64 5.06 -8.74 -4.64
C ILE A 64 5.54 -7.32 -4.92
N SER A 65 6.00 -7.04 -6.14
CA SER A 65 6.45 -5.70 -6.55
C SER A 65 5.32 -4.67 -6.40
N TRP A 66 4.10 -5.06 -6.76
CA TRP A 66 2.92 -4.23 -6.58
C TRP A 66 2.59 -3.99 -5.10
N ILE A 67 2.64 -5.03 -4.26
CA ILE A 67 2.40 -4.95 -2.81
C ILE A 67 3.39 -3.99 -2.14
N LEU A 68 4.67 -4.12 -2.48
CA LEU A 68 5.73 -3.26 -1.96
C LEU A 68 5.52 -1.79 -2.35
N ASP A 69 5.02 -1.51 -3.55
CA ASP A 69 4.62 -0.16 -3.97
C ASP A 69 3.38 0.36 -3.21
N GLN A 70 2.47 -0.51 -2.76
CA GLN A 70 1.33 -0.10 -1.93
C GLN A 70 1.67 0.13 -0.45
N PHE A 71 2.71 -0.52 0.07
CA PHE A 71 3.15 -0.40 1.47
C PHE A 71 3.41 1.05 1.93
N PRO A 72 4.15 1.91 1.20
CA PRO A 72 4.36 3.31 1.58
C PRO A 72 3.06 4.13 1.57
N LYS A 73 2.08 3.76 0.75
CA LYS A 73 0.77 4.42 0.68
C LYS A 73 -0.15 4.01 1.85
N TRP A 74 0.11 2.88 2.50
CA TRP A 74 -0.62 2.40 3.68
C TRP A 74 -0.22 3.11 4.98
N PHE A 75 1.03 3.57 5.06
CA PHE A 75 1.54 4.40 6.15
C PHE A 75 1.91 5.80 5.64
N PRO A 76 0.93 6.67 5.33
CA PRO A 76 1.22 8.07 5.10
C PRO A 76 1.70 8.68 6.43
N VAL A 77 3.01 8.72 6.63
CA VAL A 77 3.64 9.55 7.67
C VAL A 77 3.50 11.00 7.19
N ASN A 78 2.36 11.61 7.48
CA ASN A 78 2.19 13.03 7.30
C ASN A 78 3.08 13.75 8.32
N ARG A 79 4.18 14.30 7.85
CA ARG A 79 4.92 15.35 8.57
C ARG A 79 4.46 16.69 8.00
N GLU A 80 3.53 17.33 8.68
CA GLU A 80 3.29 18.76 8.45
C GLU A 80 4.51 19.51 8.99
N THR A 81 5.34 20.04 8.08
CA THR A 81 6.46 20.91 8.43
C THR A 81 5.99 22.33 8.16
N TYR A 82 5.63 23.06 9.20
CA TYR A 82 5.25 24.47 9.11
C TYR A 82 6.51 25.31 8.83
N LEU A 83 6.90 25.41 7.56
CA LEU A 83 8.00 26.27 7.11
C LEU A 83 7.72 27.77 7.34
N ASP A 84 6.44 28.14 7.52
CA ASP A 84 5.97 29.52 7.73
C ASP A 84 6.40 30.14 9.07
N ARG A 85 6.95 29.34 10.01
CA ARG A 85 7.50 29.83 11.29
C ARG A 85 9.02 29.90 11.33
N LEU A 86 9.72 29.58 10.23
CA LEU A 86 11.18 29.66 10.14
C LEU A 86 11.69 31.01 9.62
N ALA A 87 10.78 31.87 9.13
CA ALA A 87 11.11 33.12 8.44
C ALA A 87 10.86 34.40 9.29
N LEU A 88 10.67 34.26 10.61
CA LEU A 88 10.47 35.37 11.53
C LEU A 88 11.68 35.56 12.44
#